data_AF-A0AAW0E0Z3-F1
#
_entry.id   AF-A0AAW0E0Z3-F1
#
_cell.length_a   1.000
_cell.length_b   1.000
_cell.length_c   1.000
_cell.angle_alpha   90.00
_cell.angle_beta   90.00
_cell.angle_gamma   90.00
#
_symmetry.space_group_name_H-M   'P 1'
#
loop_
_entity.id
_entity.type
_entity.pdbx_description
1 polymer ?
#
loop_
_entity_poly.entity_id
_entity_poly.type
_entity_poly.pdbx_seq_one_letter_code
_entity_poly.pdbx_strand_id
1 'polypeptide(L)'
;MHLQNGVLVQSSCTSLLTQTDFSFFTDIESSQIVDGPGAISARYIETLGKVALKGIDFLVDYAKLRITRKYFPHSRDDAPDEVYDNLLEFCRPGLYHRRIRHQALRVVMIQIAMRRTTKLLRRLLRWPLEQLKEVLLEISSCLDGQWQDNPGYATSTYPDITHIYIDATRNEPHPILPFLDLLLCFTQVDTGYSECALLFSARFQKLAVTYRHPLGLHLQSSLCQPVDSRSGQRQPPLSALTMSYRYLFRRNLWRGLGIGYVTRRLNGIIQSLEMNLEGNEMLEACIDGVEFFCLSQDPKFKDLALQFLLRILATVSVSGSDTLSHALSLFSEEDQICAIWGILKLARRNAELFSLDYDQKLLESTIATLTIKVLNPRFSAMLLRQEFRSKSMDTLDGG
;
A
#
# COMPACT_ATOMS: atom_id res chain seq x y z
N MET A 1 -8.05 -24.67 37.84
CA MET A 1 -9.30 -25.20 37.24
C MET A 1 -10.42 -24.18 37.45
N HIS A 2 -10.59 -23.26 36.51
CA HIS A 2 -11.77 -22.41 36.41
C HIS A 2 -12.02 -22.18 34.93
N LEU A 3 -13.04 -22.85 34.39
CA LEU A 3 -13.54 -22.63 33.04
C LEU A 3 -14.54 -21.48 33.10
N GLN A 4 -14.16 -20.33 32.55
CA GLN A 4 -15.08 -19.23 32.27
C GLN A 4 -15.53 -19.33 30.81
N ASN A 5 -16.83 -19.52 30.63
CA ASN A 5 -17.52 -19.57 29.35
C ASN A 5 -17.44 -18.21 28.65
N GLY A 6 -16.68 -18.15 27.56
CA GLY A 6 -16.67 -17.03 26.63
C GLY A 6 -17.86 -17.10 25.68
N VAL A 7 -18.82 -16.21 25.87
CA VAL A 7 -19.96 -15.98 24.96
C VAL A 7 -19.42 -15.38 23.65
N LEU A 8 -19.49 -16.16 22.58
CA LEU A 8 -19.28 -15.70 21.21
C LEU A 8 -20.45 -14.78 20.81
N VAL A 9 -20.21 -13.47 20.78
CA VAL A 9 -21.11 -12.52 20.14
C VAL A 9 -20.86 -12.60 18.63
N GLN A 10 -21.62 -13.45 17.95
CA GLN A 10 -21.77 -13.41 16.50
C GLN A 10 -22.47 -12.10 16.12
N SER A 11 -21.69 -11.14 15.63
CA SER A 11 -22.22 -9.98 14.92
C SER A 11 -22.75 -10.46 13.57
N SER A 12 -24.01 -10.89 13.55
CA SER A 12 -24.76 -11.13 12.32
C SER A 12 -24.94 -9.82 11.56
N CYS A 13 -24.09 -9.58 10.56
CA CYS A 13 -24.43 -8.64 9.48
C CYS A 13 -25.62 -9.25 8.74
N THR A 14 -26.82 -8.78 9.06
CA THR A 14 -28.02 -8.98 8.25
C THR A 14 -27.82 -8.25 6.93
N SER A 15 -27.16 -8.90 5.97
CA SER A 15 -27.38 -8.59 4.57
C SER A 15 -28.86 -8.84 4.31
N LEU A 16 -29.63 -7.76 4.14
CA LEU A 16 -30.92 -7.78 3.47
C LEU A 16 -30.66 -8.14 1.99
N LEU A 17 -30.27 -9.40 1.77
CA LEU A 17 -30.49 -10.11 0.54
C LEU A 17 -32.00 -10.23 0.45
N THR A 18 -32.64 -9.27 -0.21
CA THR A 18 -33.85 -9.56 -0.97
C THR A 18 -33.47 -10.53 -2.08
N GLN A 19 -33.21 -11.77 -1.68
CA GLN A 19 -33.24 -12.92 -2.54
C GLN A 19 -34.72 -13.24 -2.72
N THR A 20 -35.42 -12.37 -3.45
CA THR A 20 -36.66 -12.77 -4.08
C THR A 20 -36.27 -13.67 -5.23
N ASP A 21 -35.96 -14.93 -4.91
CA ASP A 21 -35.96 -16.03 -5.87
C ASP A 21 -37.41 -16.23 -6.31
N PHE A 22 -37.91 -15.31 -7.14
CA PHE A 22 -39.01 -15.59 -8.04
C PHE A 22 -38.46 -16.52 -9.13
N SER A 23 -38.26 -17.79 -8.77
CA SER A 23 -38.07 -18.87 -9.74
C SER A 23 -39.42 -19.15 -10.41
N PHE A 24 -39.83 -18.23 -11.28
CA PHE A 24 -40.89 -18.46 -12.27
C PHE A 24 -40.29 -18.93 -13.61
N PHE A 25 -39.07 -19.48 -13.58
CA PHE A 25 -38.53 -20.26 -14.68
C PHE A 25 -38.87 -21.72 -14.41
N THR A 26 -40.08 -22.13 -14.77
CA THR A 26 -40.21 -23.46 -15.38
C THR A 26 -39.31 -23.43 -16.60
N ASP A 27 -38.20 -24.16 -16.57
CA ASP A 27 -37.49 -24.55 -17.79
C ASP A 27 -38.50 -25.35 -18.63
N ILE A 28 -39.18 -24.63 -19.51
CA ILE A 28 -40.04 -25.22 -20.52
C ILE A 28 -39.09 -25.85 -21.52
N GLU A 29 -38.73 -27.11 -21.26
CA GLU A 29 -38.26 -28.03 -22.29
C GLU A 29 -39.26 -27.97 -23.45
N SER A 30 -38.87 -27.26 -24.51
CA SER A 30 -39.31 -27.40 -25.91
C SER A 30 -40.80 -27.71 -26.19
N SER A 31 -41.73 -27.31 -25.31
CA SER A 31 -43.15 -27.39 -25.59
C SER A 31 -43.46 -26.27 -26.58
N GLN A 32 -43.87 -26.62 -27.79
CA GLN A 32 -44.34 -25.71 -28.82
C GLN A 32 -45.28 -24.66 -28.19
N ILE A 33 -44.80 -23.43 -28.06
CA ILE A 33 -45.59 -22.31 -27.57
C ILE A 33 -46.66 -22.09 -28.63
N VAL A 34 -47.88 -22.54 -28.35
CA VAL A 34 -49.03 -22.25 -29.18
C VAL A 34 -49.24 -20.75 -29.12
N ASP A 35 -48.90 -20.05 -30.21
CA ASP A 35 -49.08 -18.60 -30.37
C ASP A 35 -50.58 -18.29 -30.45
N GLY A 36 -51.24 -18.26 -29.29
CA GLY A 36 -52.58 -17.73 -29.13
C GLY A 36 -52.56 -16.19 -29.07
N PRO A 37 -53.67 -15.50 -29.38
CA PRO A 37 -53.75 -14.04 -29.28
C PRO A 37 -53.40 -13.49 -27.88
N GLY A 38 -53.54 -14.30 -26.82
CA GLY A 38 -53.08 -13.97 -25.47
C GLY A 38 -51.55 -13.94 -25.29
N ALA A 39 -50.78 -14.66 -26.12
CA ALA A 39 -49.32 -14.77 -26.00
C ALA A 39 -48.63 -13.42 -26.25
N ILE A 40 -49.15 -12.61 -27.17
CA ILE A 40 -48.61 -11.27 -27.46
C ILE A 40 -48.74 -10.38 -26.22
N SER A 41 -49.92 -10.35 -25.59
CA SER A 41 -50.16 -9.54 -24.38
C SER A 41 -49.29 -9.98 -23.20
N ALA A 42 -49.10 -11.29 -23.02
CA ALA A 42 -48.23 -11.85 -21.99
C ALA A 42 -46.76 -11.43 -22.19
N ARG A 43 -46.25 -11.50 -23.44
CA ARG A 43 -44.89 -11.04 -23.78
C ARG A 43 -44.70 -9.54 -23.51
N TYR A 44 -45.71 -8.71 -23.78
CA TYR A 44 -45.65 -7.27 -23.46
C TYR A 44 -45.60 -7.01 -21.96
N ILE A 45 -46.44 -7.69 -21.17
CA ILE A 45 -46.44 -7.56 -19.71
C ILE A 45 -45.11 -8.02 -19.13
N GLU A 46 -44.58 -9.15 -19.61
CA GLU A 46 -43.28 -9.68 -19.19
C GLU A 46 -42.14 -8.69 -19.50
N THR A 47 -42.15 -8.12 -20.71
CA THR A 47 -41.14 -7.13 -21.13
C THR A 47 -41.24 -5.86 -20.29
N LEU A 48 -42.44 -5.37 -20.03
CA LEU A 48 -42.67 -4.20 -19.17
C LEU A 48 -42.21 -4.48 -17.74
N GLY A 49 -42.50 -5.65 -17.19
CA GLY A 49 -42.04 -6.09 -15.87
C GLY A 49 -40.52 -6.13 -15.78
N LYS A 50 -39.84 -6.71 -16.78
CA LYS A 50 -38.37 -6.74 -16.86
C LYS A 50 -37.77 -5.34 -16.93
N VAL A 51 -38.38 -4.42 -17.68
CA VAL A 51 -37.92 -3.02 -17.77
C VAL A 51 -38.15 -2.28 -16.45
N ALA A 52 -39.31 -2.47 -15.81
CA ALA A 52 -39.61 -1.86 -14.52
C ALA A 52 -38.64 -2.34 -13.42
N LEU A 53 -38.37 -3.64 -13.34
CA LEU A 53 -37.41 -4.21 -12.39
C LEU A 53 -36.00 -3.64 -12.61
N LYS A 54 -35.51 -3.65 -13.85
CA LYS A 54 -34.20 -3.03 -14.19
C LYS A 54 -34.14 -1.54 -13.85
N GLY A 55 -35.26 -0.82 -13.99
CA GLY A 55 -35.36 0.58 -13.61
C GLY A 55 -35.24 0.80 -12.10
N ILE A 56 -35.87 -0.05 -11.29
CA ILE A 56 -35.78 -0.01 -9.83
C ILE A 56 -34.36 -0.34 -9.39
N ASP A 57 -33.74 -1.39 -9.92
CA ASP A 57 -32.35 -1.77 -9.60
C ASP A 57 -31.38 -0.62 -9.87
N PHE A 58 -31.51 0.03 -11.03
CA PHE A 58 -30.72 1.20 -11.38
C PHE A 58 -30.88 2.35 -10.36
N LEU A 59 -32.10 2.62 -9.88
CA LEU A 59 -32.34 3.66 -8.88
C LEU A 59 -31.73 3.30 -7.51
N VAL A 60 -31.81 2.04 -7.11
CA VAL A 60 -31.21 1.55 -5.86
C VAL A 60 -29.69 1.69 -5.91
N ASP A 61 -29.05 1.24 -6.99
CA ASP A 61 -27.62 1.35 -7.18
C ASP A 61 -27.17 2.81 -7.27
N TYR A 62 -27.94 3.65 -7.97
CA TYR A 62 -27.66 5.08 -8.04
C TYR A 62 -27.76 5.76 -6.67
N ALA A 63 -28.76 5.39 -5.85
CA ALA A 63 -28.91 5.90 -4.50
C ALA A 63 -27.74 5.49 -3.60
N LYS A 64 -27.31 4.22 -3.66
CA LYS A 64 -26.13 3.71 -2.97
C LYS A 64 -24.87 4.47 -3.40
N LEU A 65 -24.62 4.62 -4.71
CA LEU A 65 -23.49 5.39 -5.21
C LEU A 65 -23.54 6.85 -4.76
N ARG A 66 -24.73 7.47 -4.70
CA ARG A 66 -24.90 8.84 -4.20
C ARG A 66 -24.47 8.97 -2.74
N ILE A 67 -24.78 7.97 -1.91
CA ILE A 67 -24.33 7.92 -0.50
C ILE A 67 -22.82 7.76 -0.45
N THR A 68 -22.26 6.79 -1.18
CA THR A 68 -20.81 6.55 -1.29
C THR A 68 -20.06 7.82 -1.69
N ARG A 69 -20.56 8.58 -2.68
CA ARG A 69 -19.93 9.81 -3.17
C ARG A 69 -19.83 10.93 -2.13
N LYS A 70 -20.72 10.97 -1.11
CA LYS A 70 -20.67 12.00 -0.05
C LYS A 70 -19.39 11.93 0.79
N TYR A 71 -18.73 10.77 0.81
CA TYR A 71 -17.49 10.58 1.54
C TYR A 71 -16.26 11.09 0.78
N PHE A 72 -16.40 11.51 -0.49
CA PHE A 72 -15.25 11.88 -1.32
C PHE A 72 -15.29 13.35 -1.79
N PRO A 73 -14.13 14.04 -1.85
CA PRO A 73 -12.80 13.58 -1.41
C PRO A 73 -12.61 13.71 0.12
N HIS A 74 -12.05 12.69 0.79
CA HIS A 74 -11.75 12.74 2.24
C HIS A 74 -10.24 12.81 2.53
N SER A 75 -9.86 13.36 3.67
CA SER A 75 -8.49 13.84 3.94
C SER A 75 -7.47 12.77 4.26
N ARG A 76 -7.82 11.64 4.87
CA ARG A 76 -6.97 10.43 4.85
C ARG A 76 -7.60 9.17 5.44
N ASP A 77 -8.58 9.25 6.35
CA ASP A 77 -9.15 8.02 6.93
C ASP A 77 -10.65 8.08 7.32
N ASP A 78 -11.37 9.14 6.98
CA ASP A 78 -12.73 9.35 7.49
C ASP A 78 -13.78 8.42 6.84
N ALA A 79 -13.52 7.92 5.64
CA ALA A 79 -14.45 7.04 4.95
C ALA A 79 -14.44 5.64 5.55
N PRO A 80 -15.60 5.09 5.97
CA PRO A 80 -15.71 3.70 6.35
C PRO A 80 -15.25 2.76 5.24
N ASP A 81 -14.80 1.60 5.65
CA ASP A 81 -14.18 0.62 4.79
C ASP A 81 -15.19 0.03 3.78
N GLU A 82 -16.47 -0.06 4.16
CA GLU A 82 -17.61 -0.49 3.33
C GLU A 82 -17.88 0.47 2.17
N VAL A 83 -17.54 1.75 2.33
CA VAL A 83 -17.71 2.76 1.27
C VAL A 83 -16.80 2.42 0.09
N TYR A 84 -15.58 1.95 0.36
CA TYR A 84 -14.65 1.51 -0.68
C TYR A 84 -15.05 0.20 -1.32
N ASP A 85 -15.60 -0.75 -0.55
CA ASP A 85 -16.13 -2.00 -1.12
C ASP A 85 -17.26 -1.71 -2.10
N ASN A 86 -18.23 -0.86 -1.71
CA ASN A 86 -19.31 -0.43 -2.60
C ASN A 86 -18.76 0.31 -3.83
N LEU A 87 -17.79 1.20 -3.64
CA LEU A 87 -17.21 1.96 -4.74
C LEU A 87 -16.55 1.04 -5.78
N LEU A 88 -15.74 0.09 -5.32
CA LEU A 88 -15.07 -0.86 -6.19
C LEU A 88 -16.05 -1.83 -6.85
N GLU A 89 -17.07 -2.29 -6.12
CA GLU A 89 -18.15 -3.10 -6.70
C GLU A 89 -18.78 -2.38 -7.89
N PHE A 90 -19.12 -1.09 -7.74
CA PHE A 90 -19.64 -0.28 -8.85
C PHE A 90 -18.66 -0.08 -10.01
N CYS A 91 -17.37 -0.37 -9.85
CA CYS A 91 -16.40 -0.34 -10.95
C CYS A 91 -16.36 -1.65 -11.75
N ARG A 92 -17.00 -2.75 -11.30
CA ARG A 92 -16.96 -4.05 -12.01
C ARG A 92 -17.50 -3.95 -13.44
N PRO A 93 -16.71 -4.36 -14.45
CA PRO A 93 -17.18 -4.41 -15.82
C PRO A 93 -18.38 -5.34 -16.01
N GLY A 94 -19.34 -4.91 -16.84
CA GLY A 94 -20.53 -5.69 -17.20
C GLY A 94 -21.62 -5.80 -16.14
N LEU A 95 -21.33 -5.54 -14.86
CA LEU A 95 -22.28 -5.75 -13.77
C LEU A 95 -23.25 -4.57 -13.57
N TYR A 96 -22.76 -3.33 -13.73
CA TYR A 96 -23.55 -2.12 -13.50
C TYR A 96 -23.75 -1.30 -14.78
N HIS A 97 -24.81 -0.48 -14.79
CA HIS A 97 -25.06 0.43 -15.90
C HIS A 97 -23.88 1.40 -16.10
N ARG A 98 -23.51 1.67 -17.36
CA ARG A 98 -22.32 2.48 -17.73
C ARG A 98 -22.22 3.81 -16.99
N ARG A 99 -23.35 4.49 -16.75
CA ARG A 99 -23.40 5.76 -16.01
C ARG A 99 -22.98 5.63 -14.54
N ILE A 100 -23.36 4.55 -13.85
CA ILE A 100 -23.00 4.30 -12.45
C ILE A 100 -21.51 3.97 -12.38
N ARG A 101 -21.04 3.06 -13.25
CA ARG A 101 -19.63 2.69 -13.38
C ARG A 101 -18.74 3.90 -13.66
N HIS A 102 -19.13 4.72 -14.62
CA HIS A 102 -18.42 5.96 -14.97
C HIS A 102 -18.28 6.90 -13.76
N GLN A 103 -19.36 7.11 -13.00
CA GLN A 103 -19.30 7.94 -11.80
C GLN A 103 -18.44 7.33 -10.67
N ALA A 104 -18.46 6.01 -10.51
CA ALA A 104 -17.60 5.31 -9.56
C ALA A 104 -16.12 5.43 -9.96
N LEU A 105 -15.80 5.14 -11.22
CA LEU A 105 -14.45 5.32 -11.79
C LEU A 105 -13.95 6.74 -11.61
N ARG A 106 -14.79 7.75 -11.84
CA ARG A 106 -14.44 9.16 -11.59
C ARG A 106 -13.95 9.39 -10.16
N VAL A 107 -14.60 8.79 -9.16
CA VAL A 107 -14.17 8.89 -7.76
C VAL A 107 -12.85 8.17 -7.52
N VAL A 108 -12.71 6.94 -8.04
CA VAL A 108 -11.46 6.16 -7.95
C VAL A 108 -10.30 6.95 -8.55
N MET A 109 -10.51 7.52 -9.74
CA MET A 109 -9.53 8.34 -10.45
C MET A 109 -9.10 9.57 -9.66
N ILE A 110 -10.04 10.29 -9.03
CA ILE A 110 -9.70 11.41 -8.13
C ILE A 110 -8.84 10.93 -6.95
N GLN A 111 -9.18 9.79 -6.34
CA GLN A 111 -8.37 9.25 -5.23
C GLN A 111 -6.95 8.87 -5.67
N ILE A 112 -6.81 8.31 -6.88
CA ILE A 112 -5.51 8.02 -7.48
C ILE A 112 -4.74 9.31 -7.73
N ALA A 113 -5.34 10.30 -8.40
CA ALA A 113 -4.71 11.60 -8.68
C ALA A 113 -4.20 12.29 -7.41
N MET A 114 -4.98 12.23 -6.32
CA MET A 114 -4.62 12.82 -5.04
C MET A 114 -3.66 11.94 -4.20
N ARG A 115 -3.21 10.79 -4.72
CA ARG A 115 -2.40 9.78 -4.02
C ARG A 115 -3.01 9.31 -2.69
N ARG A 116 -4.35 9.31 -2.61
CA ARG A 116 -5.14 8.86 -1.44
C ARG A 116 -5.60 7.41 -1.66
N THR A 117 -4.64 6.54 -1.97
CA THR A 117 -4.90 5.19 -2.47
C THR A 117 -4.80 4.10 -1.40
N THR A 118 -4.43 4.41 -0.16
CA THR A 118 -4.17 3.37 0.87
C THR A 118 -5.38 2.45 1.11
N LYS A 119 -6.57 3.01 1.37
CA LYS A 119 -7.79 2.21 1.58
C LYS A 119 -8.25 1.52 0.29
N LEU A 120 -8.18 2.24 -0.84
CA LEU A 120 -8.48 1.70 -2.16
C LEU A 120 -7.64 0.44 -2.46
N LEU A 121 -6.34 0.54 -2.27
CA LEU A 121 -5.39 -0.55 -2.47
C LEU A 121 -5.70 -1.73 -1.55
N ARG A 122 -5.91 -1.48 -0.25
CA ARG A 122 -6.26 -2.54 0.71
C ARG A 122 -7.49 -3.34 0.25
N ARG A 123 -8.48 -2.68 -0.35
CA ARG A 123 -9.69 -3.34 -0.86
C ARG A 123 -9.47 -4.03 -2.19
N LEU A 124 -8.74 -3.42 -3.12
CA LEU A 124 -8.36 -4.03 -4.40
C LEU A 124 -7.53 -5.32 -4.21
N LEU A 125 -6.66 -5.37 -3.20
CA LEU A 125 -5.85 -6.56 -2.90
C LEU A 125 -6.65 -7.73 -2.32
N ARG A 126 -7.93 -7.55 -1.99
CA ARG A 126 -8.82 -8.66 -1.60
C ARG A 126 -9.53 -9.27 -2.80
N TRP A 127 -9.44 -8.64 -3.97
CA TRP A 127 -10.11 -9.12 -5.16
C TRP A 127 -9.32 -10.24 -5.83
N PRO A 128 -10.02 -11.18 -6.51
CA PRO A 128 -9.39 -12.10 -7.44
C PRO A 128 -8.55 -11.33 -8.48
N LEU A 129 -7.42 -11.89 -8.87
CA LEU A 129 -6.45 -11.24 -9.75
C LEU A 129 -7.05 -10.89 -11.11
N GLU A 130 -7.99 -11.70 -11.61
CA GLU A 130 -8.71 -11.51 -12.86
C GLU A 130 -9.57 -10.25 -12.80
N GLN A 131 -10.34 -10.07 -11.73
CA GLN A 131 -11.18 -8.89 -11.55
C GLN A 131 -10.33 -7.62 -11.38
N LEU A 132 -9.19 -7.73 -10.70
CA LEU A 132 -8.26 -6.62 -10.60
C LEU A 132 -7.69 -6.22 -11.97
N LYS A 133 -7.30 -7.19 -12.81
CA LYS A 133 -6.81 -6.93 -14.17
C LYS A 133 -7.84 -6.18 -14.99
N GLU A 134 -9.11 -6.57 -14.93
CA GLU A 134 -10.20 -5.90 -15.64
C GLU A 134 -10.38 -4.45 -15.18
N VAL A 135 -10.37 -4.20 -13.87
CA VAL A 135 -10.49 -2.84 -13.32
C VAL A 135 -9.27 -1.98 -13.65
N LEU A 136 -8.05 -2.52 -13.55
CA LEU A 136 -6.83 -1.78 -13.92
C LEU A 136 -6.79 -1.47 -15.42
N LEU A 137 -7.27 -2.39 -16.26
CA LEU A 137 -7.43 -2.14 -17.69
C LEU A 137 -8.40 -0.98 -17.93
N GLU A 138 -9.55 -0.97 -17.26
CA GLU A 138 -10.51 0.11 -17.39
C GLU A 138 -9.95 1.45 -16.88
N ILE A 139 -9.28 1.47 -15.73
CA ILE A 139 -8.59 2.66 -15.20
C ILE A 139 -7.56 3.17 -16.21
N SER A 140 -6.73 2.29 -16.79
CA SER A 140 -5.74 2.68 -17.80
C SER A 140 -6.41 3.25 -19.06
N SER A 141 -7.56 2.70 -19.47
CA SER A 141 -8.32 3.19 -20.62
C SER A 141 -8.91 4.59 -20.43
N CYS A 142 -9.12 5.02 -19.19
CA CYS A 142 -9.48 6.41 -18.88
C CYS A 142 -8.37 7.41 -19.25
N LEU A 143 -7.17 6.92 -19.56
CA LEU A 143 -5.94 7.71 -19.59
C LEU A 143 -5.09 7.47 -20.85
N ASP A 144 -5.42 6.46 -21.66
CA ASP A 144 -4.67 6.02 -22.86
C ASP A 144 -4.36 7.16 -23.86
N GLY A 145 -5.21 8.19 -23.95
CA GLY A 145 -5.06 9.26 -24.94
C GLY A 145 -4.30 10.50 -24.49
N GLN A 146 -4.18 10.77 -23.19
CA GLN A 146 -3.63 12.04 -22.67
C GLN A 146 -2.29 11.89 -21.95
N TRP A 147 -1.78 10.67 -21.87
CA TRP A 147 -0.45 10.42 -21.31
C TRP A 147 0.66 10.38 -22.35
N GLN A 148 0.31 10.32 -23.63
CA GLN A 148 1.30 10.37 -24.70
C GLN A 148 1.71 11.83 -24.94
N ASP A 149 3.00 12.07 -25.17
CA ASP A 149 3.56 13.39 -25.52
C ASP A 149 2.93 14.02 -26.79
N ASN A 150 2.07 13.27 -27.49
CA ASN A 150 1.46 13.65 -28.76
C ASN A 150 -0.06 13.85 -28.59
N PRO A 151 -0.52 15.06 -28.23
CA PRO A 151 -1.94 15.36 -27.98
C PRO A 151 -2.83 15.29 -29.23
N GLY A 152 -2.29 14.95 -30.40
CA GLY A 152 -2.92 15.18 -31.69
C GLY A 152 -4.06 14.24 -32.10
N TYR A 153 -4.19 13.02 -31.54
CA TYR A 153 -5.01 12.00 -32.23
C TYR A 153 -5.86 11.05 -31.37
N ALA A 154 -5.73 11.04 -30.05
CA ALA A 154 -6.49 10.11 -29.22
C ALA A 154 -7.68 10.80 -28.53
N THR A 155 -8.89 10.54 -29.03
CA THR A 155 -10.11 10.86 -28.28
C THR A 155 -10.20 9.92 -27.08
N SER A 156 -10.07 10.46 -25.86
CA SER A 156 -10.26 9.67 -24.64
C SER A 156 -11.66 9.08 -24.63
N THR A 157 -11.78 7.80 -24.25
CA THR A 157 -13.10 7.16 -24.05
C THR A 157 -13.88 7.83 -22.90
N TYR A 158 -13.16 8.52 -22.01
CA TYR A 158 -13.65 9.13 -20.77
C TYR A 158 -13.14 10.57 -20.61
N PRO A 159 -13.46 11.49 -21.55
CA PRO A 159 -12.81 12.80 -21.61
C PRO A 159 -13.02 13.64 -20.34
N ASP A 160 -14.18 13.51 -19.71
CA ASP A 160 -14.53 14.22 -18.48
C ASP A 160 -13.79 13.67 -17.25
N ILE A 161 -13.61 12.35 -17.15
CA ILE A 161 -12.78 11.73 -16.11
C ILE A 161 -11.33 12.15 -16.29
N THR A 162 -10.81 12.11 -17.52
CA THR A 162 -9.42 12.49 -17.80
C THR A 162 -9.16 13.95 -17.41
N HIS A 163 -10.05 14.88 -17.77
CA HIS A 163 -9.92 16.29 -17.42
C HIS A 163 -9.85 16.51 -15.90
N ILE A 164 -10.74 15.86 -15.15
CA ILE A 164 -10.80 15.99 -13.69
C ILE A 164 -9.56 15.39 -13.03
N TYR A 165 -9.09 14.26 -13.56
CA TYR A 165 -7.86 13.63 -13.10
C TYR A 165 -6.67 14.57 -13.31
N ILE A 166 -6.50 15.14 -14.51
CA ILE A 166 -5.44 16.11 -14.81
C ILE A 166 -5.53 17.33 -13.88
N ASP A 167 -6.73 17.87 -13.69
CA ASP A 167 -6.97 18.99 -12.79
C ASP A 167 -6.52 18.70 -11.36
N ALA A 168 -6.81 17.49 -10.86
CA ALA A 168 -6.38 17.05 -9.54
C ALA A 168 -4.85 16.84 -9.43
N THR A 169 -4.16 16.63 -10.56
CA THR A 169 -2.70 16.43 -10.63
C THR A 169 -1.91 17.67 -11.09
N ARG A 170 -2.51 18.87 -11.12
CA ARG A 170 -1.85 20.09 -11.63
C ARG A 170 -0.51 20.45 -10.96
N ASN A 171 -0.28 19.96 -9.74
CA ASN A 171 0.96 20.20 -8.99
C ASN A 171 2.02 19.11 -9.19
N GLU A 172 1.71 18.07 -9.96
CA GLU A 172 2.63 16.98 -10.25
C GLU A 172 3.43 17.30 -11.53
N PRO A 173 4.70 16.85 -11.62
CA PRO A 173 5.48 16.98 -12.85
C PRO A 173 4.80 16.37 -14.09
N HIS A 174 4.00 15.33 -13.88
CA HIS A 174 3.17 14.72 -14.92
C HIS A 174 1.97 13.98 -14.30
N PRO A 175 0.78 14.02 -14.93
CA PRO A 175 -0.43 13.34 -14.43
C PRO A 175 -0.28 11.81 -14.29
N ILE A 176 0.64 11.19 -15.03
CA ILE A 176 0.88 9.73 -14.95
C ILE A 176 1.39 9.27 -13.58
N LEU A 177 2.09 10.13 -12.84
CA LEU A 177 2.88 9.70 -11.68
C LEU A 177 2.03 9.06 -10.58
N PRO A 178 0.90 9.64 -10.13
CA PRO A 178 0.07 9.02 -9.10
C PRO A 178 -0.46 7.63 -9.49
N PHE A 179 -0.71 7.38 -10.78
CA PHE A 179 -1.12 6.05 -11.25
C PHE A 179 0.05 5.06 -11.26
N LEU A 180 1.24 5.48 -11.71
CA LEU A 180 2.44 4.64 -11.62
C LEU A 180 2.78 4.29 -10.18
N ASP A 181 2.53 5.19 -9.23
CA ASP A 181 2.72 4.90 -7.82
C ASP A 181 1.73 3.85 -7.34
N LEU A 182 0.45 3.92 -7.74
CA LEU A 182 -0.51 2.87 -7.45
C LEU A 182 -0.02 1.51 -7.98
N LEU A 183 0.45 1.45 -9.23
CA LEU A 183 1.01 0.23 -9.81
C LEU A 183 2.25 -0.25 -9.03
N LEU A 184 3.11 0.68 -8.60
CA LEU A 184 4.28 0.38 -7.78
C LEU A 184 3.89 -0.21 -6.41
N CYS A 185 2.73 0.17 -5.89
CA CYS A 185 2.19 -0.43 -4.69
C CYS A 185 1.75 -1.87 -4.92
N PHE A 186 1.20 -2.19 -6.09
CA PHE A 186 0.79 -3.57 -6.45
C PHE A 186 1.98 -4.50 -6.67
N THR A 187 3.03 -4.02 -7.35
CA THR A 187 4.27 -4.80 -7.57
C THR A 187 5.01 -5.19 -6.31
N GLN A 188 4.66 -4.50 -5.25
CA GLN A 188 5.21 -4.70 -3.94
C GLN A 188 4.52 -5.87 -3.20
N VAL A 189 3.29 -6.27 -3.56
CA VAL A 189 2.45 -7.16 -2.73
C VAL A 189 2.83 -8.62 -2.82
N ASP A 190 2.67 -9.22 -3.99
CA ASP A 190 3.11 -10.58 -4.32
C ASP A 190 3.45 -10.67 -5.81
N THR A 191 3.91 -11.85 -6.24
CA THR A 191 4.33 -12.09 -7.62
C THR A 191 3.19 -11.91 -8.62
N GLY A 192 1.97 -12.36 -8.31
CA GLY A 192 0.82 -12.25 -9.21
C GLY A 192 0.36 -10.80 -9.39
N TYR A 193 0.25 -10.03 -8.31
CA TYR A 193 -0.01 -8.58 -8.39
C TYR A 193 1.11 -7.83 -9.07
N SER A 194 2.36 -8.27 -8.92
CA SER A 194 3.51 -7.69 -9.60
C SER A 194 3.49 -7.91 -11.10
N GLU A 195 3.28 -9.14 -11.56
CA GLU A 195 3.13 -9.41 -13.00
C GLU A 195 2.00 -8.59 -13.60
N CYS A 196 0.86 -8.51 -12.90
CA CYS A 196 -0.27 -7.69 -13.30
C CYS A 196 0.10 -6.21 -13.43
N ALA A 197 0.71 -5.61 -12.40
CA ALA A 197 1.08 -4.20 -12.42
C ALA A 197 2.19 -3.90 -13.43
N LEU A 198 3.14 -4.82 -13.63
CA LEU A 198 4.19 -4.70 -14.63
C LEU A 198 3.62 -4.69 -16.05
N LEU A 199 2.65 -5.58 -16.33
CA LEU A 199 1.93 -5.62 -17.61
C LEU A 199 1.31 -4.26 -17.95
N PHE A 200 0.64 -3.61 -16.99
CA PHE A 200 0.07 -2.28 -17.22
C PHE A 200 1.14 -1.20 -17.31
N SER A 201 2.18 -1.26 -16.47
CA SER A 201 3.24 -0.25 -16.47
C SER A 201 4.08 -0.24 -17.75
N ALA A 202 4.17 -1.38 -18.46
CA ALA A 202 4.85 -1.49 -19.75
C ALA A 202 4.28 -0.52 -20.80
N ARG A 203 2.96 -0.25 -20.76
CA ARG A 203 2.33 0.75 -21.64
C ARG A 203 2.85 2.17 -21.42
N PHE A 204 3.38 2.44 -20.23
CA PHE A 204 3.86 3.75 -19.80
C PHE A 204 5.37 3.77 -19.60
N GLN A 205 6.09 2.78 -20.12
CA GLN A 205 7.53 2.63 -19.90
C GLN A 205 8.30 3.90 -20.26
N LYS A 206 8.03 4.50 -21.43
CA LYS A 206 8.72 5.72 -21.87
C LYS A 206 8.58 6.83 -20.83
N LEU A 207 7.36 7.11 -20.37
CA LEU A 207 7.08 8.12 -19.34
C LEU A 207 7.73 7.75 -18.01
N ALA A 208 7.61 6.49 -17.59
CA ALA A 208 8.20 6.01 -16.36
C ALA A 208 9.73 6.20 -16.37
N VAL A 209 10.41 5.97 -17.49
CA VAL A 209 11.85 6.24 -17.65
C VAL A 209 12.14 7.74 -17.67
N THR A 210 11.38 8.54 -18.44
CA THR A 210 11.53 10.01 -18.52
C THR A 210 11.48 10.66 -17.14
N TYR A 211 10.55 10.23 -16.30
CA TYR A 211 10.40 10.76 -14.93
C TYR A 211 11.18 9.97 -13.87
N ARG A 212 12.09 9.07 -14.28
CA ARG A 212 12.91 8.23 -13.39
C ARG A 212 12.09 7.48 -12.34
N HIS A 213 10.88 7.07 -12.71
CA HIS A 213 10.00 6.29 -11.86
C HIS A 213 10.55 4.85 -11.68
N PRO A 214 10.46 4.24 -10.48
CA PRO A 214 11.05 2.93 -10.21
C PRO A 214 10.58 1.81 -11.16
N LEU A 215 9.30 1.84 -11.57
CA LEU A 215 8.78 0.89 -12.56
C LEU A 215 9.49 1.02 -13.92
N GLY A 216 9.85 2.24 -14.34
CA GLY A 216 10.57 2.46 -15.59
C GLY A 216 11.97 1.86 -15.55
N LEU A 217 12.69 2.06 -14.44
CA LEU A 217 14.01 1.48 -14.20
C LEU A 217 13.95 -0.05 -14.15
N HIS A 218 12.93 -0.61 -13.48
CA HIS A 218 12.72 -2.05 -13.42
C HIS A 218 12.46 -2.66 -14.81
N LEU A 219 11.56 -2.05 -15.58
CA LEU A 219 11.23 -2.49 -16.94
C LEU A 219 12.45 -2.37 -17.88
N GLN A 220 13.24 -1.31 -17.76
CA GLN A 220 14.45 -1.13 -18.55
C GLN A 220 15.49 -2.21 -18.22
N SER A 221 15.69 -2.52 -16.94
CA SER A 221 16.59 -3.61 -16.52
C SER A 221 16.14 -4.98 -17.05
N SER A 222 14.82 -5.20 -17.16
CA SER A 222 14.26 -6.44 -17.68
C SER A 222 14.48 -6.60 -19.19
N LEU A 223 14.42 -5.50 -19.95
CA LEU A 223 14.58 -5.51 -21.40
C LEU A 223 16.05 -5.52 -21.85
N CYS A 224 16.95 -4.97 -21.04
CA CYS A 224 18.38 -4.91 -21.36
C CYS A 224 19.16 -6.19 -21.03
N GLN A 225 18.54 -7.19 -20.38
CA GLN A 225 19.19 -8.48 -20.15
C GLN A 225 19.08 -9.37 -21.39
N PRO A 226 20.20 -9.73 -22.05
CA PRO A 226 20.16 -10.67 -23.16
C PRO A 226 19.65 -12.03 -22.67
N VAL A 227 18.71 -12.63 -23.41
CA VAL A 227 18.05 -13.91 -23.11
C VAL A 227 19.07 -15.05 -22.88
N ASP A 228 20.27 -14.91 -23.43
CA ASP A 228 21.33 -15.94 -23.36
C ASP A 228 22.23 -15.85 -22.11
N SER A 229 21.97 -14.90 -21.21
CA SER A 229 22.76 -14.71 -19.99
C SER A 229 22.43 -15.77 -18.93
N ARG A 230 23.01 -16.98 -19.04
CA ARG A 230 22.99 -17.99 -17.98
C ARG A 230 23.68 -17.55 -16.68
N SER A 231 24.32 -16.39 -16.66
CA SER A 231 24.75 -15.75 -15.42
C SER A 231 23.50 -15.29 -14.68
N GLY A 232 23.10 -16.02 -13.63
CA GLY A 232 21.93 -15.77 -12.81
C GLY A 232 21.99 -14.45 -12.01
N GLN A 233 22.23 -13.32 -12.67
CA GLN A 233 22.03 -11.99 -12.13
C GLN A 233 20.54 -11.85 -11.85
N ARG A 234 20.19 -12.12 -10.58
CA ARG A 234 18.86 -11.88 -10.04
C ARG A 234 18.54 -10.41 -10.28
N GLN A 235 17.42 -10.15 -10.95
CA GLN A 235 16.87 -8.80 -10.98
C GLN A 235 16.76 -8.29 -9.54
N PRO A 236 17.19 -7.05 -9.26
CA PRO A 236 17.07 -6.49 -7.93
C PRO A 236 15.59 -6.57 -7.52
N PRO A 237 15.29 -7.06 -6.30
CA PRO A 237 13.92 -7.18 -5.86
C PRO A 237 13.28 -5.80 -5.93
N LEU A 238 12.03 -5.75 -6.35
CA LEU A 238 11.35 -4.47 -6.62
C LEU A 238 11.26 -3.59 -5.36
N SER A 239 11.35 -4.19 -4.17
CA SER A 239 11.56 -3.51 -2.89
C SER A 239 12.83 -2.66 -2.86
N ALA A 240 13.94 -3.11 -3.44
CA ALA A 240 15.19 -2.35 -3.55
C ALA A 240 15.02 -1.14 -4.47
N LEU A 241 14.31 -1.30 -5.60
CA LEU A 241 14.07 -0.18 -6.54
C LEU A 241 13.20 0.94 -5.94
N THR A 242 12.37 0.61 -4.95
CA THR A 242 11.50 1.57 -4.26
C THR A 242 12.22 2.38 -3.16
N MET A 243 13.48 2.05 -2.84
CA MET A 243 14.28 2.80 -1.87
C MET A 243 14.52 4.24 -2.32
N SER A 244 14.47 4.51 -3.62
CA SER A 244 14.56 5.85 -4.21
C SER A 244 13.36 6.78 -3.93
N TYR A 245 12.24 6.28 -3.39
CA TYR A 245 11.05 7.08 -3.13
C TYR A 245 11.10 7.78 -1.76
N ARG A 246 10.31 8.83 -1.53
CA ARG A 246 10.21 9.44 -0.18
C ARG A 246 9.67 8.44 0.84
N TYR A 247 10.43 8.18 1.91
CA TYR A 247 10.03 7.30 3.01
C TYR A 247 8.60 7.52 3.53
N LEU A 248 8.13 8.78 3.59
CA LEU A 248 6.78 9.12 4.07
C LEU A 248 5.65 8.51 3.24
N PHE A 249 5.84 8.40 1.91
CA PHE A 249 4.82 7.83 1.04
C PHE A 249 4.69 6.32 1.29
N ARG A 250 5.84 5.68 1.46
CA ARG A 250 5.99 4.26 1.68
C ARG A 250 5.46 3.81 3.04
N ARG A 251 5.85 4.52 4.10
CA ARG A 251 5.41 4.32 5.48
C ARG A 251 3.90 4.14 5.62
N ASN A 252 3.12 5.07 5.06
CA ASN A 252 1.65 5.06 5.22
C ASN A 252 0.99 3.93 4.44
N LEU A 253 1.57 3.55 3.31
CA LEU A 253 1.09 2.46 2.49
C LEU A 253 1.25 1.12 3.23
N TRP A 254 2.44 0.86 3.75
CA TRP A 254 2.82 -0.46 4.25
C TRP A 254 2.16 -0.82 5.58
N ARG A 255 1.94 0.17 6.45
CA ARG A 255 1.12 0.00 7.67
C ARG A 255 -0.25 -0.63 7.33
N GLY A 256 -0.79 -0.31 6.17
CA GLY A 256 -2.09 -0.80 5.73
C GLY A 256 -2.09 -2.18 5.06
N LEU A 257 -0.93 -2.73 4.67
CA LEU A 257 -0.80 -3.97 3.90
C LEU A 257 -0.57 -5.23 4.77
N GLY A 258 -0.32 -5.05 6.06
CA GLY A 258 -0.16 -6.15 7.02
C GLY A 258 1.26 -6.72 7.12
N ILE A 259 1.48 -7.57 8.13
CA ILE A 259 2.83 -7.94 8.59
C ILE A 259 3.59 -8.87 7.63
N GLY A 260 2.88 -9.75 6.92
CA GLY A 260 3.49 -10.68 5.96
C GLY A 260 4.15 -9.96 4.78
N TYR A 261 3.54 -8.86 4.33
CA TYR A 261 4.11 -7.98 3.32
C TYR A 261 5.43 -7.37 3.80
N VAL A 262 5.42 -6.77 4.99
CA VAL A 262 6.58 -6.05 5.50
C VAL A 262 7.76 -7.01 5.73
N THR A 263 7.46 -8.25 6.14
CA THR A 263 8.45 -9.32 6.26
C THR A 263 9.13 -9.64 4.92
N ARG A 264 8.34 -9.83 3.85
CA ARG A 264 8.91 -10.10 2.51
C ARG A 264 9.81 -8.97 2.05
N ARG A 265 9.40 -7.71 2.29
CA ARG A 265 10.20 -6.54 1.99
C ARG A 265 11.51 -6.54 2.77
N LEU A 266 11.45 -6.71 4.09
CA LEU A 266 12.65 -6.70 4.93
C LEU A 266 13.63 -7.79 4.49
N ASN A 267 13.14 -8.99 4.18
CA ASN A 267 13.97 -10.06 3.61
C ASN A 267 14.58 -9.67 2.26
N GLY A 268 13.83 -8.98 1.40
CA GLY A 268 14.35 -8.45 0.14
C GLY A 268 15.45 -7.40 0.34
N ILE A 269 15.32 -6.53 1.36
CA ILE A 269 16.36 -5.53 1.69
C ILE A 269 17.57 -6.22 2.34
N ILE A 270 17.38 -7.23 3.19
CA ILE A 270 18.46 -8.04 3.74
C ILE A 270 19.27 -8.69 2.62
N GLN A 271 18.60 -9.23 1.61
CA GLN A 271 19.26 -9.79 0.42
C GLN A 271 19.99 -8.71 -0.40
N SER A 272 19.45 -7.50 -0.50
CA SER A 272 20.13 -6.40 -1.21
C SER A 272 21.30 -5.79 -0.44
N LEU A 273 21.33 -5.89 0.90
CA LEU A 273 22.49 -5.49 1.70
C LEU A 273 23.75 -6.28 1.35
N GLU A 274 23.60 -7.50 0.84
CA GLU A 274 24.72 -8.28 0.29
C GLU A 274 25.29 -7.67 -1.00
N MET A 275 24.59 -6.70 -1.60
CA MET A 275 24.98 -6.01 -2.83
C MET A 275 25.57 -4.61 -2.61
N ASN A 276 25.99 -4.26 -1.38
CA ASN A 276 26.59 -2.96 -1.01
C ASN A 276 25.65 -1.75 -1.26
N LEU A 277 24.68 -1.54 -0.36
CA LEU A 277 23.86 -0.32 -0.37
C LEU A 277 24.73 0.91 -0.02
N GLU A 278 24.58 2.00 -0.77
CA GLU A 278 25.30 3.25 -0.52
C GLU A 278 24.35 4.47 -0.42
N GLY A 279 24.79 5.49 0.32
CA GLY A 279 24.11 6.78 0.39
C GLY A 279 22.65 6.71 0.84
N ASN A 280 21.75 7.25 0.02
CA ASN A 280 20.31 7.34 0.34
C ASN A 280 19.64 5.97 0.45
N GLU A 281 20.11 4.96 -0.27
CA GLU A 281 19.51 3.62 -0.19
C GLU A 281 19.71 3.01 1.20
N MET A 282 20.89 3.19 1.78
CA MET A 282 21.18 2.74 3.15
C MET A 282 20.31 3.48 4.17
N LEU A 283 20.09 4.79 3.99
CA LEU A 283 19.23 5.59 4.86
C LEU A 283 17.78 5.10 4.84
N GLU A 284 17.27 4.87 3.64
CA GLU A 284 15.91 4.41 3.42
C GLU A 284 15.73 2.98 3.96
N ALA A 285 16.76 2.13 3.87
CA ALA A 285 16.81 0.82 4.54
C ALA A 285 16.68 0.97 6.05
N CYS A 286 17.48 1.85 6.67
CA CYS A 286 17.42 2.09 8.11
C CYS A 286 16.03 2.55 8.56
N ILE A 287 15.41 3.47 7.81
CA ILE A 287 14.06 3.97 8.11
C ILE A 287 13.06 2.80 8.07
N ASP A 288 13.12 1.97 7.03
CA ASP A 288 12.24 0.80 6.88
C ASP A 288 12.43 -0.19 8.06
N GLY A 289 13.67 -0.42 8.49
CA GLY A 289 13.99 -1.29 9.63
C GLY A 289 13.50 -0.76 10.97
N VAL A 290 13.72 0.53 11.26
CA VAL A 290 13.25 1.19 12.50
C VAL A 290 11.73 1.20 12.54
N GLU A 291 11.08 1.57 11.43
CA GLU A 291 9.63 1.58 11.36
C GLU A 291 9.04 0.19 11.62
N PHE A 292 9.60 -0.84 11.00
CA PHE A 292 9.12 -2.20 11.19
C PHE A 292 9.25 -2.66 12.65
N PHE A 293 10.36 -2.35 13.29
CA PHE A 293 10.56 -2.62 14.71
C PHE A 293 9.49 -1.95 15.58
N CYS A 294 9.16 -0.69 15.32
CA CYS A 294 8.20 0.08 16.12
C CYS A 294 6.75 -0.38 15.88
N LEU A 295 6.40 -0.77 14.66
CA LEU A 295 5.04 -1.14 14.30
C LEU A 295 4.66 -2.57 14.64
N SER A 296 5.61 -3.50 14.61
CA SER A 296 5.30 -4.91 14.85
C SER A 296 4.87 -5.13 16.30
N GLN A 297 3.77 -5.84 16.52
CA GLN A 297 3.42 -6.36 17.85
C GLN A 297 4.01 -7.75 18.09
N ASP A 298 4.40 -8.45 17.03
CA ASP A 298 4.95 -9.79 17.11
C ASP A 298 6.47 -9.73 17.36
N PRO A 299 6.96 -10.39 18.43
CA PRO A 299 8.36 -10.36 18.83
C PRO A 299 9.30 -10.93 17.77
N LYS A 300 8.88 -11.92 16.97
CA LYS A 300 9.74 -12.52 15.92
C LYS A 300 10.12 -11.50 14.87
N PHE A 301 9.17 -10.66 14.49
CA PHE A 301 9.37 -9.61 13.51
C PHE A 301 10.17 -8.44 14.07
N LYS A 302 9.98 -8.09 15.35
CA LYS A 302 10.87 -7.14 16.04
C LYS A 302 12.32 -7.63 16.02
N ASP A 303 12.56 -8.90 16.36
CA ASP A 303 13.90 -9.48 16.35
C ASP A 303 14.50 -9.47 14.93
N LEU A 304 13.72 -9.79 13.89
CA LEU A 304 14.18 -9.70 12.49
C LEU A 304 14.55 -8.26 12.09
N ALA A 305 13.74 -7.27 12.49
CA ALA A 305 14.01 -5.85 12.27
C ALA A 305 15.33 -5.42 12.92
N LEU A 306 15.51 -5.82 14.18
CA LEU A 306 16.71 -5.50 14.96
C LEU A 306 17.95 -6.19 14.39
N GLN A 307 17.84 -7.44 13.96
CA GLN A 307 18.94 -8.16 13.28
C GLN A 307 19.36 -7.44 12.01
N PHE A 308 18.39 -6.96 11.24
CA PHE A 308 18.66 -6.16 10.05
C PHE A 308 19.36 -4.83 10.39
N LEU A 309 18.86 -4.05 11.34
CA LEU A 309 19.49 -2.80 11.77
C LEU A 309 20.90 -3.03 12.34
N LEU A 310 21.09 -4.12 13.08
CA LEU A 310 22.39 -4.52 13.60
C LEU A 310 23.36 -4.90 12.47
N ARG A 311 22.88 -5.57 11.41
CA ARG A 311 23.68 -5.90 10.22
C ARG A 311 24.12 -4.63 9.48
N ILE A 312 23.26 -3.62 9.38
CA ILE A 312 23.62 -2.30 8.82
C ILE A 312 24.68 -1.60 9.69
N LEU A 313 24.57 -1.67 11.02
CA LEU A 313 25.60 -1.14 11.90
C LEU A 313 26.93 -1.89 11.77
N ALA A 314 26.87 -3.20 11.57
CA ALA A 314 28.03 -4.07 11.41
C ALA A 314 28.69 -3.96 10.03
N THR A 315 28.02 -3.44 9.00
CA THR A 315 28.69 -3.07 7.74
C THR A 315 29.59 -1.85 8.01
N VAL A 316 30.86 -2.14 8.32
CA VAL A 316 31.98 -1.36 8.94
C VAL A 316 32.31 0.01 8.30
N SER A 317 31.42 0.62 7.55
CA SER A 317 31.58 2.01 7.10
C SER A 317 31.15 2.99 8.20
N VAL A 318 31.94 4.05 8.43
CA VAL A 318 31.56 5.19 9.32
C VAL A 318 30.14 5.68 9.01
N SER A 319 29.75 5.62 7.74
CA SER A 319 28.43 5.95 7.23
C SER A 319 27.28 5.13 7.82
N GLY A 320 27.46 3.89 8.28
CA GLY A 320 26.34 3.10 8.80
C GLY A 320 25.75 3.66 10.09
N SER A 321 26.63 4.08 11.01
CA SER A 321 26.22 4.69 12.28
C SER A 321 25.56 6.07 12.09
N ASP A 322 26.11 6.89 11.19
CA ASP A 322 25.58 8.22 10.85
C ASP A 322 24.22 8.10 10.15
N THR A 323 24.12 7.16 9.23
CA THR A 323 22.89 6.86 8.49
C THR A 323 21.79 6.37 9.43
N LEU A 324 22.08 5.44 10.35
CA LEU A 324 21.09 4.99 11.32
C LEU A 324 20.71 6.10 12.31
N SER A 325 21.68 6.90 12.77
CA SER A 325 21.39 8.07 13.61
C SER A 325 20.46 9.06 12.90
N HIS A 326 20.69 9.32 11.61
CA HIS A 326 19.81 10.16 10.81
C HIS A 326 18.43 9.53 10.66
N ALA A 327 18.33 8.22 10.34
CA ALA A 327 17.05 7.53 10.23
C ALA A 327 16.23 7.63 11.54
N LEU A 328 16.86 7.35 12.69
CA LEU A 328 16.22 7.43 14.01
C LEU A 328 15.70 8.84 14.31
N SER A 329 16.40 9.89 13.90
CA SER A 329 15.96 11.28 14.12
C SER A 329 14.61 11.63 13.47
N LEU A 330 14.13 10.80 12.53
CA LEU A 330 12.83 10.95 11.87
C LEU A 330 11.66 10.34 12.65
N PHE A 331 11.94 9.63 13.74
CA PHE A 331 10.95 8.94 14.57
C PHE A 331 10.66 9.69 15.86
N SER A 332 9.60 9.29 16.58
CA SER A 332 9.32 9.84 17.91
C SER A 332 10.43 9.49 18.90
N GLU A 333 10.58 10.26 19.97
CA GLU A 333 11.60 9.99 20.99
C GLU A 333 11.41 8.61 21.65
N GLU A 334 10.17 8.21 21.87
CA GLU A 334 9.83 6.88 22.39
C GLU A 334 10.28 5.76 21.43
N ASP A 335 10.00 5.91 20.14
CA ASP A 335 10.43 4.96 19.10
C ASP A 335 11.97 4.89 19.00
N GLN A 336 12.64 6.04 19.11
CA GLN A 336 14.10 6.13 19.10
C GLN A 336 14.71 5.34 20.27
N ILE A 337 14.23 5.57 21.50
CA ILE A 337 14.69 4.87 22.70
C ILE A 337 14.42 3.37 22.59
N CYS A 338 13.21 2.99 22.16
CA CYS A 338 12.84 1.60 21.97
C CYS A 338 13.76 0.89 20.96
N ALA A 339 14.03 1.52 19.82
CA ALA A 339 14.88 0.95 18.78
C ALA A 339 16.33 0.82 19.25
N ILE A 340 16.90 1.86 19.86
CA ILE A 340 18.27 1.84 20.42
C ILE A 340 18.40 0.75 21.48
N TRP A 341 17.44 0.65 22.40
CA TRP A 341 17.44 -0.38 23.43
C TRP A 341 17.31 -1.80 22.85
N GLY A 342 16.46 -1.96 21.83
CA GLY A 342 16.32 -3.21 21.09
C GLY A 342 17.64 -3.65 20.45
N ILE A 343 18.33 -2.72 19.77
CA ILE A 343 19.62 -2.96 19.13
C ILE A 343 20.66 -3.34 20.18
N LEU A 344 20.74 -2.60 21.30
CA LEU A 344 21.64 -2.89 22.43
C LEU A 344 21.42 -4.30 22.98
N LYS A 345 20.16 -4.65 23.25
CA LYS A 345 19.79 -5.94 23.82
C LYS A 345 20.14 -7.09 22.86
N LEU A 346 19.89 -6.90 21.57
CA LEU A 346 20.22 -7.90 20.56
C LEU A 346 21.73 -8.02 20.35
N ALA A 347 22.45 -6.90 20.27
CA ALA A 347 23.91 -6.86 20.19
C ALA A 347 24.54 -7.64 21.35
N ARG A 348 24.08 -7.42 22.59
CA ARG A 348 24.58 -8.14 23.77
C ARG A 348 24.32 -9.64 23.73
N ARG A 349 23.13 -10.05 23.27
CA ARG A 349 22.79 -11.48 23.09
C ARG A 349 23.66 -12.13 22.01
N ASN A 350 23.96 -11.40 20.94
CA ASN A 350 24.75 -11.91 19.83
C ASN A 350 26.26 -11.84 20.07
N ALA A 351 26.75 -10.97 20.97
CA ALA A 351 28.15 -10.92 21.36
C ALA A 351 28.62 -12.25 21.97
N GLU A 352 27.72 -13.01 22.58
CA GLU A 352 27.99 -14.38 23.05
C GLU A 352 28.16 -15.39 21.89
N LEU A 353 27.68 -15.07 20.69
CA LEU A 353 27.72 -15.91 19.50
C LEU A 353 28.84 -15.52 18.51
N PHE A 354 29.21 -14.24 18.46
CA PHE A 354 30.32 -13.75 17.64
C PHE A 354 31.62 -13.86 18.44
N SER A 355 32.38 -14.94 18.22
CA SER A 355 33.64 -15.25 18.92
C SER A 355 34.83 -14.32 18.59
N LEU A 356 34.58 -13.09 18.16
CA LEU A 356 35.60 -12.11 17.77
C LEU A 356 35.54 -10.92 18.73
N ASP A 357 36.37 -10.97 19.75
CA ASP A 357 36.54 -9.97 20.82
C ASP A 357 36.83 -8.54 20.27
N TYR A 358 37.32 -8.45 19.02
CA TYR A 358 37.57 -7.19 18.32
C TYR A 358 36.29 -6.47 17.88
N ASP A 359 35.24 -7.21 17.51
CA ASP A 359 33.99 -6.62 17.02
C ASP A 359 33.10 -6.09 18.15
N GLN A 360 33.24 -6.64 19.37
CA GLN A 360 32.43 -6.22 20.51
C GLN A 360 32.74 -4.78 20.96
N LYS A 361 34.02 -4.44 21.14
CA LYS A 361 34.41 -3.07 21.56
C LYS A 361 34.05 -2.01 20.52
N LEU A 362 34.20 -2.34 19.24
CA LEU A 362 33.81 -1.44 18.16
C LEU A 362 32.29 -1.22 18.16
N LEU A 363 31.51 -2.30 18.28
CA LEU A 363 30.05 -2.24 18.35
C LEU A 363 29.57 -1.45 19.58
N GLU A 364 30.16 -1.68 20.76
CA GLU A 364 29.86 -0.92 21.97
C GLU A 364 30.17 0.57 21.81
N SER A 365 31.31 0.91 21.20
CA SER A 365 31.69 2.30 20.90
C SER A 365 30.75 2.95 19.88
N THR A 366 30.36 2.23 18.83
CA THR A 366 29.40 2.69 17.82
C THR A 366 28.04 2.93 18.45
N ILE A 367 27.56 2.03 19.31
CA ILE A 367 26.29 2.19 19.98
C ILE A 367 26.33 3.34 21.01
N ALA A 368 27.42 3.50 21.76
CA ALA A 368 27.60 4.64 22.65
C ALA A 368 27.56 5.96 21.86
N THR A 369 28.24 6.01 20.72
CA THR A 369 28.21 7.15 19.79
C THR A 369 26.80 7.42 19.28
N LEU A 370 26.06 6.38 18.91
CA LEU A 370 24.70 6.50 18.40
C LEU A 370 23.71 6.97 19.49
N THR A 371 23.86 6.45 20.70
CA THR A 371 23.13 6.89 21.90
C THR A 371 23.40 8.37 22.16
N ILE A 372 24.66 8.79 22.09
CA ILE A 372 25.05 10.19 22.24
C ILE A 372 24.46 11.05 21.10
N LYS A 373 24.61 10.66 19.84
CA LYS A 373 24.13 11.46 18.71
C LYS A 373 22.62 11.64 18.72
N VAL A 374 21.88 10.58 19.04
CA VAL A 374 20.41 10.59 18.99
C VAL A 374 19.80 11.20 20.26
N LEU A 375 20.32 10.86 21.45
CA LEU A 375 19.71 11.25 22.71
C LEU A 375 20.34 12.52 23.32
N ASN A 376 21.63 12.78 23.16
CA ASN A 376 22.35 13.80 23.94
C ASN A 376 21.86 15.25 23.79
N PRO A 377 21.38 15.75 22.62
CA PRO A 377 20.89 17.13 22.56
C PRO A 377 19.67 17.39 23.46
N ARG A 378 18.92 16.35 23.84
CA ARG A 378 17.68 16.46 24.66
C ARG A 378 17.79 15.76 26.02
N PHE A 379 18.51 14.64 26.11
CA PHE A 379 18.81 13.97 27.38
C PHE A 379 19.69 14.84 28.29
N SER A 380 20.60 15.66 27.76
CA SER A 380 21.32 16.64 28.59
C SER A 380 20.34 17.60 29.29
N ALA A 381 19.27 18.04 28.61
CA ALA A 381 18.24 18.90 29.22
C ALA A 381 17.31 18.15 30.19
N MET A 382 17.01 16.88 29.94
CA MET A 382 16.14 16.06 30.80
C MET A 382 16.89 15.57 32.06
N LEU A 383 18.15 15.14 31.93
CA LEU A 383 19.03 14.83 33.05
C LEU A 383 19.33 16.09 33.86
N LEU A 384 19.61 17.25 33.23
CA LEU A 384 19.72 18.51 33.96
C LEU A 384 18.43 18.86 34.73
N ARG A 385 17.23 18.55 34.19
CA ARG A 385 15.95 18.75 34.90
C ARG A 385 15.70 17.75 36.02
N GLN A 386 16.09 16.48 35.86
CA GLN A 386 16.00 15.49 36.94
C GLN A 386 17.01 15.76 38.04
N GLU A 387 18.22 16.19 37.70
CA GLU A 387 19.28 16.55 38.64
C GLU A 387 18.95 17.86 39.38
N PHE A 388 18.27 18.82 38.73
CA PHE A 388 17.70 20.00 39.42
C PHE A 388 16.56 19.62 40.38
N ARG A 389 15.73 18.62 40.04
CA ARG A 389 14.65 18.16 40.92
C ARG A 389 15.17 17.37 42.12
N SER A 390 16.22 16.56 41.96
CA SER A 390 16.83 15.86 43.12
C SER A 390 17.55 16.84 44.05
N LYS A 391 18.32 17.80 43.50
CA LYS A 391 19.00 18.83 44.31
C LYS A 391 18.04 19.82 44.99
N SER A 392 16.85 20.03 44.43
CA SER A 392 15.79 20.85 45.04
C SER A 392 15.05 20.16 46.19
N MET A 393 15.04 18.82 46.27
CA MET A 393 14.46 18.11 47.42
C MET A 393 15.45 18.01 48.57
N ASP A 394 16.74 17.86 48.30
CA ASP A 394 17.78 17.81 49.33
C ASP A 394 18.02 19.15 50.05
N THR A 395 17.50 20.26 49.52
CA THR A 395 17.62 21.61 50.12
C THR A 395 16.43 22.02 50.97
N LEU A 396 15.36 21.22 51.04
CA LEU A 396 14.15 21.52 51.82
C LEU A 396 14.02 20.72 53.14
N ASP A 397 14.84 19.68 53.35
CA ASP A 397 14.86 18.87 54.59
C ASP A 397 15.97 19.26 55.59
N GLY A 398 16.59 20.43 55.42
CA GLY A 398 17.68 20.95 56.27
C GLY A 398 17.34 22.23 57.05
N GLY A 399 16.07 22.47 57.36
CA GLY A 399 15.58 23.63 58.12
C GLY A 399 15.09 23.28 59.52
#